data_AF-A0AAV4C2X2-F1
#
_entry.id   AF-A0AAV4C2X2-F1
#
_cell.length_a   1.000
_cell.length_b   1.000
_cell.length_c   1.000
_cell.angle_alpha   90.00
_cell.angle_beta   90.00
_cell.angle_gamma   90.00
#
_symmetry.space_group_name_H-M   'P 1'
#
loop_
_entity.id
_entity.type
_entity.pdbx_description
1 polymer ?
#
loop_
_entity_poly.entity_id
_entity_poly.type
_entity_poly.pdbx_seq_one_letter_code
_entity_poly.pdbx_strand_id
1 'polypeptide(L)'
;MERMKLNILGLSEVRWKGAGKITSGGHEIIYSGGTESKKGVGIIVDQTVTKAIKGYWALSDRVLLVKIAGKPVDLNIIQVYAPTANCNDEDLDKFYNELDTAKT
;
A
#
# COMPACT_ATOMS: atom_id res chain seq x y z
N MET A 1 -1.25 3.86 16.15
CA MET A 1 -2.38 4.62 15.57
C MET A 1 -3.18 5.37 16.62
N GLU A 2 -3.38 4.80 17.81
CA GLU A 2 -4.17 5.37 18.92
C GLU A 2 -3.76 6.80 19.35
N ARG A 3 -2.47 7.04 19.64
CA ARG A 3 -1.99 8.37 20.08
C ARG A 3 -2.36 9.50 19.12
N MET A 4 -2.28 9.23 17.82
CA MET A 4 -2.58 10.21 16.77
C MET A 4 -3.99 10.05 16.19
N LYS A 5 -4.79 9.11 16.72
CA LYS A 5 -6.14 8.79 16.27
C LYS A 5 -6.25 8.56 14.75
N LEU A 6 -5.30 7.81 14.20
CA LEU A 6 -5.27 7.47 12.77
C LEU A 6 -6.18 6.27 12.47
N ASN A 7 -6.97 6.36 11.40
CA ASN A 7 -7.74 5.23 10.88
C ASN A 7 -6.98 4.44 9.80
N ILE A 8 -6.12 5.13 9.05
CA ILE A 8 -5.30 4.59 7.97
C ILE A 8 -3.88 5.13 8.13
N LEU A 9 -2.87 4.26 8.00
CA LEU A 9 -1.46 4.62 8.02
C LEU A 9 -0.72 3.91 6.90
N GLY A 10 -0.12 4.69 6.01
CA GLY A 10 0.78 4.19 4.97
C GLY A 10 2.19 3.92 5.52
N LEU A 11 2.79 2.82 5.04
CA LEU A 11 4.14 2.39 5.36
C LEU A 11 4.94 2.24 4.06
N SER A 12 6.19 2.67 4.09
CA SER A 12 7.18 2.40 3.06
C SER A 12 8.35 1.65 3.68
N GLU A 13 9.08 0.88 2.86
CA GLU A 13 10.17 0.01 3.30
C GLU A 13 9.77 -1.02 4.37
N VAL A 14 8.62 -1.68 4.21
CA VAL A 14 8.23 -2.76 5.16
C VAL A 14 9.19 -3.96 5.13
N ARG A 15 9.93 -4.17 4.04
CA ARG A 15 10.93 -5.24 3.85
C ARG A 15 10.38 -6.66 3.96
N TRP A 16 9.08 -6.81 3.79
CA TRP A 16 8.41 -8.10 3.73
C TRP A 16 8.42 -8.66 2.32
N LYS A 17 8.35 -10.00 2.22
CA LYS A 17 8.31 -10.69 0.93
C LYS A 17 6.88 -11.01 0.53
N GLY A 18 6.63 -11.00 -0.77
CA GLY A 18 5.32 -11.29 -1.35
C GLY A 18 4.27 -10.23 -0.98
N ALA A 19 3.01 -10.57 -1.20
CA ALA A 19 1.87 -9.71 -0.90
C ALA A 19 0.84 -10.46 -0.06
N GLY A 20 0.09 -9.72 0.74
CA GLY A 20 -0.94 -10.32 1.55
C GLY A 20 -1.50 -9.40 2.61
N LYS A 21 -2.13 -10.03 3.60
CA LYS A 21 -2.88 -9.36 4.64
C LYS A 21 -2.69 -10.09 5.96
N ILE A 22 -2.39 -9.36 7.01
CA ILE A 22 -2.25 -9.89 8.36
C ILE A 22 -3.02 -9.06 9.38
N THR A 23 -3.42 -9.69 10.47
CA THR A 23 -4.10 -9.01 11.58
C THR A 23 -3.16 -8.98 12.78
N SER A 24 -2.96 -7.81 13.37
CA SER A 24 -2.12 -7.64 14.55
C SER A 24 -2.63 -6.53 15.45
N GLY A 25 -2.74 -6.79 16.75
CA GLY A 25 -3.12 -5.77 17.75
C GLY A 25 -4.43 -5.04 17.43
N GLY A 26 -5.44 -5.74 16.91
CA GLY A 26 -6.72 -5.13 16.52
C GLY A 26 -6.67 -4.29 15.23
N HIS A 27 -5.59 -4.34 14.46
CA HIS A 27 -5.45 -3.65 13.18
C HIS A 27 -5.23 -4.66 12.05
N GLU A 28 -5.59 -4.27 10.84
CA GLU A 28 -5.29 -5.05 9.64
C GLU A 28 -4.18 -4.37 8.85
N ILE A 29 -3.18 -5.14 8.42
CA ILE A 29 -2.04 -4.69 7.64
C ILE A 29 -2.11 -5.37 6.29
N ILE A 30 -2.28 -4.57 5.24
CA ILE A 30 -2.19 -5.02 3.84
C ILE A 30 -0.81 -4.62 3.34
N TYR A 31 -0.09 -5.54 2.70
CA TYR A 31 1.27 -5.27 2.25
C TYR A 31 1.52 -5.81 0.83
N SER A 32 2.45 -5.15 0.17
CA SER A 32 3.01 -5.56 -1.11
C SER A 32 4.53 -5.47 -1.04
N GLY A 33 5.20 -6.58 -1.30
CA GLY A 33 6.64 -6.72 -1.21
C GLY A 33 7.19 -7.60 -2.33
N GLY A 34 8.50 -7.50 -2.54
CA GLY A 34 9.19 -8.23 -3.60
C GLY A 34 9.55 -9.66 -3.20
N THR A 35 10.38 -10.30 -4.03
CA THR A 35 11.04 -11.57 -3.69
C THR A 35 12.15 -11.39 -2.66
N GLU A 36 12.76 -10.20 -2.64
CA GLU A 36 13.78 -9.79 -1.69
C GLU A 36 13.21 -8.91 -0.57
N SER A 37 13.74 -9.06 0.64
CA SER A 37 13.38 -8.25 1.82
C SER A 37 14.06 -6.87 1.83
N LYS A 38 13.98 -6.13 0.72
CA LYS A 38 14.67 -4.82 0.56
C LYS A 38 13.71 -3.64 0.46
N LYS A 39 12.59 -3.80 -0.24
CA LYS A 39 11.58 -2.75 -0.47
C LYS A 39 10.27 -3.09 0.22
N GLY A 40 9.15 -2.76 -0.39
CA GLY A 40 7.82 -3.08 0.09
C GLY A 40 7.08 -1.86 0.62
N VAL A 41 5.77 -1.91 0.45
CA VAL A 41 4.81 -0.94 0.97
C VAL A 41 3.74 -1.66 1.78
N GLY A 42 3.12 -0.93 2.70
CA GLY A 42 2.00 -1.46 3.46
C GLY A 42 1.02 -0.38 3.87
N ILE A 43 -0.20 -0.77 4.17
CA ILE A 43 -1.23 0.09 4.75
C ILE A 43 -1.76 -0.61 5.99
N ILE A 44 -1.69 0.08 7.12
CA ILE A 44 -2.36 -0.32 8.36
C ILE A 44 -3.71 0.38 8.40
N VAL A 45 -4.77 -0.37 8.67
CA VAL A 45 -6.12 0.15 8.89
C VAL A 45 -6.68 -0.29 10.24
N ASP A 46 -7.55 0.52 10.80
CA ASP A 46 -8.34 0.14 11.97
C ASP A 46 -9.52 -0.78 11.58
N GLN A 47 -10.18 -1.36 12.59
CA GLN A 47 -11.32 -2.27 12.39
C GLN A 47 -12.51 -1.63 11.67
N THR A 48 -12.68 -0.32 11.78
CA THR A 48 -13.80 0.39 11.12
C THR A 48 -13.55 0.40 9.62
N VAL A 49 -12.34 0.79 9.23
CA VAL A 49 -11.92 0.85 7.83
C VAL A 49 -11.79 -0.54 7.24
N THR A 50 -11.28 -1.53 7.99
CA THR A 50 -11.21 -2.94 7.54
C THR A 50 -12.54 -3.45 7.00
N LYS A 51 -13.65 -3.15 7.67
CA LYS A 51 -15.00 -3.57 7.24
C LYS A 51 -15.47 -2.89 5.95
N ALA A 52 -14.89 -1.75 5.61
CA ALA A 52 -15.20 -1.01 4.40
C ALA A 52 -14.28 -1.38 3.23
N ILE A 53 -13.22 -2.18 3.43
CA ILE A 53 -12.32 -2.57 2.33
C ILE A 53 -13.07 -3.42 1.32
N LYS A 54 -13.05 -2.98 0.06
CA LYS A 54 -13.61 -3.70 -1.09
C LYS A 54 -12.59 -4.60 -1.78
N GLY A 55 -11.31 -4.26 -1.69
CA GLY A 55 -10.23 -5.02 -2.30
C GLY A 55 -8.90 -4.29 -2.21
N TYR A 56 -7.83 -4.99 -2.54
CA TYR A 56 -6.49 -4.42 -2.67
C TYR A 56 -5.76 -5.05 -3.86
N TRP A 57 -4.84 -4.29 -4.44
CA TRP A 57 -4.00 -4.69 -5.55
C TRP A 57 -2.55 -4.38 -5.18
N ALA A 58 -1.76 -5.45 -5.09
CA ALA A 58 -0.33 -5.39 -4.90
C ALA A 58 0.34 -5.38 -6.28
N LEU A 59 0.56 -4.18 -6.84
CA LEU A 59 1.08 -4.03 -8.21
C LEU A 59 2.58 -4.33 -8.25
N SER A 60 3.32 -3.87 -7.25
CA SER A 60 4.75 -4.10 -7.14
C SER A 60 5.25 -3.97 -5.70
N ASP A 61 6.54 -4.22 -5.49
CA ASP A 61 7.23 -3.94 -4.22
C ASP A 61 7.29 -2.44 -3.86
N ARG A 62 6.75 -1.56 -4.72
CA ARG A 62 6.69 -0.11 -4.54
C ARG A 62 5.28 0.47 -4.59
N VAL A 63 4.27 -0.25 -5.09
CA VAL A 63 2.91 0.30 -5.30
C VAL A 63 1.84 -0.67 -4.77
N LEU A 64 1.02 -0.15 -3.85
CA LEU A 64 -0.13 -0.86 -3.26
C LEU A 64 -1.37 0.03 -3.35
N LEU A 65 -2.42 -0.48 -3.98
CA LEU A 65 -3.74 0.14 -4.02
C LEU A 65 -4.70 -0.58 -3.06
N VAL A 66 -5.43 0.18 -2.25
CA VAL A 66 -6.55 -0.32 -1.44
C VAL A 66 -7.80 0.47 -1.80
N LYS A 67 -8.89 -0.24 -2.14
CA LYS A 67 -10.19 0.37 -2.40
C LYS A 67 -11.10 0.20 -1.19
N ILE A 68 -11.67 1.31 -0.75
CA ILE A 68 -12.50 1.41 0.45
C ILE A 68 -13.88 1.92 0.03
N ALA A 69 -14.92 1.25 0.50
CA ALA A 69 -16.29 1.68 0.36
C ALA A 69 -16.47 3.04 1.06
N GLY A 70 -16.83 4.06 0.29
CA GLY A 70 -17.13 5.38 0.79
C GLY A 70 -18.55 5.80 0.39
N LYS A 71 -18.98 6.95 0.92
CA LYS A 71 -20.22 7.62 0.50
C LYS A 71 -19.92 9.10 0.26
N PRO A 72 -20.30 9.69 -0.88
CA PRO A 72 -21.10 9.09 -1.96
C PRO A 72 -20.32 8.18 -2.93
N VAL A 73 -18.99 8.21 -2.90
CA VAL A 73 -18.12 7.46 -3.82
C VAL A 73 -17.11 6.62 -3.05
N ASP A 74 -16.60 5.57 -3.70
CA ASP A 74 -15.49 4.77 -3.17
C ASP A 74 -14.19 5.57 -3.15
N LEU A 75 -13.34 5.27 -2.16
CA LEU A 75 -12.02 5.86 -2.02
C LEU A 75 -10.95 4.86 -2.45
N ASN A 76 -10.02 5.29 -3.31
CA ASN A 76 -8.81 4.56 -3.65
C ASN A 76 -7.62 5.19 -2.89
N ILE A 77 -6.90 4.38 -2.12
CA ILE A 77 -5.67 4.79 -1.43
C ILE A 77 -4.51 4.07 -2.08
N ILE A 78 -3.57 4.84 -2.65
CA ILE A 78 -2.37 4.31 -3.28
C ILE A 78 -1.18 4.65 -2.37
N GLN A 79 -0.61 3.63 -1.71
CA GLN A 79 0.64 3.75 -0.97
C GLN A 79 1.80 3.46 -1.90
N VAL A 80 2.77 4.38 -1.93
CA VAL A 80 3.93 4.26 -2.80
C VAL A 80 5.26 4.40 -2.06
N TYR A 81 6.29 3.76 -2.61
CA TYR A 81 7.68 4.02 -2.27
C TYR A 81 8.45 4.39 -3.54
N ALA A 82 8.57 5.68 -3.79
CA ALA A 82 9.23 6.21 -4.98
C ALA A 82 10.72 5.80 -5.04
N PRO A 83 11.29 5.61 -6.24
CA PRO A 83 12.73 5.50 -6.42
C PRO A 83 13.48 6.73 -5.88
N THR A 84 14.76 6.56 -5.55
CA THR A 84 15.63 7.68 -5.17
C THR A 84 16.13 8.42 -6.41
N ALA A 85 16.67 9.63 -6.23
CA ALA A 85 17.22 10.42 -7.34
C ALA A 85 18.38 9.74 -8.10
N ASN A 86 19.00 8.72 -7.50
CA ASN A 86 20.10 7.95 -8.10
C ASN A 86 19.60 6.67 -8.80
N CYS A 87 18.30 6.45 -8.95
CA CYS A 87 17.78 5.34 -9.74
C CYS A 87 18.10 5.53 -11.23
N ASN A 88 18.10 4.43 -11.98
CA ASN A 88 18.19 4.50 -13.44
C ASN A 88 16.83 4.85 -14.05
N ASP A 89 16.84 5.30 -15.30
CA ASP A 89 15.61 5.71 -16.00
C ASP A 89 14.63 4.52 -16.15
N GLU A 90 15.14 3.30 -16.32
CA GLU A 90 14.31 2.09 -16.42
C GLU A 90 13.47 1.84 -15.15
N ASP A 91 14.08 1.97 -13.95
CA ASP A 91 13.38 1.82 -12.68
C ASP A 91 12.39 2.95 -12.44
N LEU A 92 12.72 4.17 -12.91
CA LEU A 92 11.86 5.34 -12.81
C LEU A 92 10.62 5.19 -13.69
N ASP A 93 10.80 4.85 -14.96
CA ASP A 93 9.74 4.62 -15.92
C ASP A 93 8.85 3.46 -15.49
N LYS A 94 9.46 2.36 -15.03
CA LYS A 94 8.71 1.23 -14.48
C LYS A 94 7.83 1.66 -13.31
N PHE A 95 8.35 2.45 -12.36
CA PHE A 95 7.57 2.94 -11.24
C PHE A 95 6.39 3.81 -11.68
N TYR A 96 6.59 4.74 -12.63
CA TYR A 96 5.50 5.59 -13.11
C TYR A 96 4.45 4.81 -13.91
N ASN A 97 4.85 3.80 -14.69
CA ASN A 97 3.92 2.92 -15.40
C ASN A 97 3.06 2.08 -14.43
N GLU A 98 3.67 1.55 -13.37
CA GLU A 98 2.95 0.84 -12.30
C GLU A 98 1.97 1.79 -11.58
N LEU A 99 2.38 3.03 -11.30
CA LEU A 99 1.53 4.03 -10.66
C LEU A 99 0.33 4.43 -11.53
N ASP A 100 0.52 4.58 -12.84
CA ASP A 100 -0.56 4.91 -13.77
C ASP A 100 -1.57 3.75 -13.89
N THR A 101 -1.07 2.51 -13.85
CA THR A 101 -1.92 1.30 -13.77
C THR A 101 -2.77 1.28 -12.51
N ALA A 102 -2.26 1.74 -11.36
CA ALA A 102 -3.03 1.79 -10.11
C ALA A 102 -4.10 2.91 -10.08
N LYS A 103 -3.94 3.95 -10.91
CA LYS A 103 -4.86 5.10 -10.96
C LYS A 103 -6.14 4.81 -11.76
N THR A 104 -6.06 3.87 -12.69
CA THR A 104 -7.11 3.54 -13.67
C THR A 104 -8.11 2.53 -13.10
#